data_AF-A0A3A9AES6-F1
#
_entry.id   AF-A0A3A9AES6-F1
#
_cell.length_a   1.000
_cell.length_b   1.000
_cell.length_c   1.000
_cell.angle_alpha   90.00
_cell.angle_beta   90.00
_cell.angle_gamma   90.00
#
_symmetry.space_group_name_H-M   'P 1'
#
loop_
_entity.id
_entity.type
_entity.pdbx_description
1 polymer ?
#
loop_
_entity_poly.entity_id
_entity_poly.type
_entity_poly.pdbx_seq_one_letter_code
_entity_poly.pdbx_strand_id
1 'polypeptide(L)'
;MYSTDFSILLYASHLLQADAIKYGAEHFRRNRGRCMGTIYWQINDCWSVASGASIDYSGRWKALHYYARRFFAPVLISCREEGLLTQENNINQQAFPLKKSIRFNVSNETREEKSLKGGLVSAKSLR
;
A
#
# COMPACT_ATOMS: atom_id res chain seq x y z
N MET A 1 12.83 18.20 13.56
CA MET A 1 13.36 17.99 12.19
C MET A 1 12.22 18.15 11.20
N TYR A 2 11.92 19.39 10.80
CA TYR A 2 11.12 19.67 9.60
C TYR A 2 12.02 20.45 8.65
N SER A 3 12.09 20.04 7.38
CA SER A 3 12.87 20.77 6.39
C SER A 3 12.26 22.16 6.21
N THR A 4 13.07 23.21 6.29
CA THR A 4 12.66 24.58 5.98
C THR A 4 12.39 24.80 4.49
N ASP A 5 12.82 23.87 3.64
CA ASP A 5 12.57 23.91 2.19
C ASP A 5 11.18 23.35 1.83
N PHE A 6 10.41 24.16 1.11
CA PHE A 6 9.05 23.82 0.66
C PHE A 6 9.02 22.65 -0.33
N SER A 7 10.03 22.52 -1.19
CA SER A 7 10.09 21.46 -2.20
C SER A 7 10.27 20.09 -1.55
N ILE A 8 11.13 20.03 -0.51
CA ILE A 8 11.32 18.81 0.29
C ILE A 8 10.03 18.46 1.05
N LEU A 9 9.35 19.45 1.63
CA LEU A 9 8.08 19.22 2.32
C LEU A 9 7.02 18.63 1.37
N LEU A 10 6.90 19.17 0.17
CA LEU A 10 5.96 18.69 -0.85
C LEU A 10 6.28 17.26 -1.28
N TYR A 11 7.56 16.99 -1.57
CA TYR A 11 8.02 15.66 -1.96
C TYR A 11 7.77 14.61 -0.86
N ALA A 12 8.14 14.93 0.38
CA ALA A 12 7.96 14.04 1.52
C ALA A 12 6.47 13.75 1.80
N SER A 13 5.62 14.78 1.69
CA SER A 13 4.17 14.63 1.86
C SER A 13 3.55 13.69 0.83
N HIS A 14 3.94 13.82 -0.45
CA HIS A 14 3.46 12.93 -1.51
C HIS A 14 3.97 11.51 -1.37
N LEU A 15 5.21 11.32 -0.91
CA LEU A 15 5.76 10.00 -0.67
C LEU A 15 5.06 9.31 0.50
N LEU A 16 4.84 10.03 1.60
CA LEU A 16 4.11 9.52 2.76
C LEU A 16 2.68 9.12 2.39
N GLN A 17 2.00 9.95 1.61
CA GLN A 17 0.67 9.63 1.07
C GLN A 17 0.69 8.34 0.23
N ALA A 18 1.67 8.21 -0.68
CA ALA A 18 1.81 7.04 -1.54
C ALA A 18 2.06 5.75 -0.73
N ASP A 19 2.93 5.83 0.28
CA ASP A 19 3.22 4.70 1.17
C ASP A 19 1.99 4.31 2.00
N ALA A 20 1.27 5.28 2.58
CA ALA A 20 0.08 5.01 3.38
C ALA A 20 -1.01 4.27 2.57
N ILE A 21 -1.30 4.73 1.36
CA ILE A 21 -2.30 4.09 0.49
C ILE A 21 -1.82 2.71 0.01
N LYS A 22 -0.52 2.56 -0.32
CA LYS A 22 0.08 1.27 -0.67
C LYS A 22 -0.12 0.25 0.45
N TYR A 23 0.19 0.62 1.70
CA TYR A 23 0.04 -0.28 2.85
C TYR A 23 -1.40 -0.76 3.01
N GLY A 24 -2.38 0.14 2.86
CA GLY A 24 -3.81 -0.20 2.91
C GLY A 24 -4.22 -1.13 1.76
N ALA A 25 -3.86 -0.79 0.53
CA ALA A 25 -4.19 -1.59 -0.66
C ALA A 25 -3.59 -3.01 -0.59
N GLU A 26 -2.32 -3.12 -0.19
CA GLU A 26 -1.67 -4.42 0.01
C GLU A 26 -2.33 -5.23 1.13
N HIS A 27 -2.77 -4.59 2.22
CA HIS A 27 -3.48 -5.25 3.30
C HIS A 27 -4.80 -5.88 2.82
N PHE A 28 -5.62 -5.11 2.09
CA PHE A 28 -6.88 -5.62 1.55
C PHE A 28 -6.66 -6.76 0.56
N ARG A 29 -5.66 -6.66 -0.32
CA ARG A 29 -5.29 -7.74 -1.25
C ARG A 29 -4.83 -9.01 -0.55
N ARG A 30 -4.13 -8.90 0.59
CA ARG A 30 -3.77 -10.06 1.43
C ARG A 30 -4.98 -10.71 2.10
N ASN A 31 -6.03 -9.92 2.39
CA ASN A 31 -7.24 -10.37 3.07
C ASN A 31 -8.34 -10.82 2.11
N ARG A 32 -7.94 -11.39 0.96
CA ARG A 32 -8.85 -11.96 -0.04
C ARG A 32 -9.70 -13.06 0.59
N GLY A 33 -11.01 -12.98 0.40
CA GLY A 33 -12.02 -13.79 1.10
C GLY A 33 -12.86 -12.99 2.10
N ARG A 34 -12.32 -11.88 2.64
CA ARG A 34 -13.08 -10.90 3.43
C ARG A 34 -13.23 -9.57 2.71
N CYS A 35 -12.19 -9.14 2.02
CA CYS A 35 -12.20 -7.96 1.16
C CYS A 35 -11.83 -8.38 -0.26
N MET A 36 -12.68 -8.05 -1.23
CA MET A 36 -12.52 -8.48 -2.64
C MET A 36 -12.20 -7.31 -3.59
N GLY A 37 -11.99 -6.10 -3.06
CA GLY A 37 -11.69 -4.93 -3.87
C GLY A 37 -11.22 -3.75 -3.03
N THR A 38 -10.48 -2.84 -3.65
CA THR A 38 -9.99 -1.62 -3.01
C THR A 38 -10.10 -0.48 -3.99
N ILE A 39 -10.74 0.61 -3.57
CA ILE A 39 -10.83 1.87 -4.30
C ILE A 39 -10.21 2.93 -3.41
N TYR A 40 -9.16 3.60 -3.87
CA TYR A 40 -8.55 4.68 -3.11
C TYR A 40 -9.19 6.01 -3.46
N TRP A 41 -9.33 6.87 -2.45
CA TRP A 41 -9.78 8.25 -2.62
C TRP A 41 -8.56 9.18 -2.68
N GLN A 42 -8.40 10.07 -3.67
CA GLN A 42 -9.19 10.27 -4.90
C GLN A 42 -8.30 10.11 -6.14
N ILE A 43 -8.89 9.93 -7.31
CA ILE A 43 -8.12 9.77 -8.55
C ILE A 43 -7.60 11.13 -9.05
N ASN A 44 -8.48 12.12 -9.18
CA ASN A 44 -8.19 13.41 -9.81
C ASN A 44 -8.68 14.60 -8.97
N ASP A 45 -8.13 15.78 -9.26
CA ASP A 45 -8.62 17.07 -8.75
C ASP A 45 -9.46 17.81 -9.79
N CYS A 46 -10.47 18.56 -9.34
CA CYS A 46 -11.28 19.43 -10.19
C CYS A 46 -10.73 20.87 -10.32
N TRP A 47 -9.75 21.25 -9.49
CA TRP A 47 -9.09 22.56 -9.47
C TRP A 47 -7.75 22.48 -8.73
N SER A 48 -6.89 23.50 -8.85
CA SER A 48 -5.56 23.52 -8.22
C SER A 48 -5.66 23.63 -6.70
N VAL A 49 -5.55 22.49 -6.01
CA VAL A 49 -5.67 22.41 -4.55
C VAL A 49 -4.74 21.34 -3.97
N ALA A 50 -4.32 21.52 -2.72
CA ALA A 50 -3.65 20.46 -1.97
C ALA A 50 -4.67 19.39 -1.57
N SER A 51 -4.66 18.26 -2.29
CA SER A 51 -5.58 17.15 -2.05
C SER A 51 -4.89 15.80 -2.02
N GLY A 52 -5.68 14.79 -1.60
CA GLY A 52 -5.34 13.38 -1.71
C GLY A 52 -5.42 12.78 -3.12
N ALA A 53 -5.57 13.58 -4.19
CA ALA A 53 -5.69 13.05 -5.55
C ALA A 53 -4.40 12.39 -6.04
N SER A 54 -4.49 11.35 -6.86
CA SER A 54 -3.32 10.78 -7.54
C SER A 54 -2.88 11.57 -8.78
N ILE A 55 -3.79 12.33 -9.39
CA ILE A 55 -3.57 13.15 -10.57
C ILE A 55 -3.98 14.59 -10.23
N ASP A 56 -3.08 15.54 -10.45
CA ASP A 56 -3.35 16.97 -10.28
C ASP A 56 -4.40 17.48 -11.27
N TYR A 57 -4.95 18.67 -11.00
CA TYR A 57 -5.81 19.40 -11.93
C TYR A 57 -5.20 19.57 -13.33
N SER A 58 -3.88 19.78 -13.43
CA SER A 58 -3.16 19.90 -14.70
C SER A 58 -2.83 18.55 -15.37
N GLY A 59 -3.35 17.44 -14.85
CA GLY A 59 -3.09 16.09 -15.38
C GLY A 59 -1.74 15.50 -14.98
N ARG A 60 -0.98 16.15 -14.10
CA ARG A 60 0.32 15.64 -13.63
C ARG A 60 0.14 14.48 -12.67
N TRP A 61 0.98 13.45 -12.82
CA TRP A 61 0.95 12.30 -11.93
C TRP A 61 1.71 12.58 -10.64
N LYS A 62 1.04 12.42 -9.50
CA LYS A 62 1.68 12.41 -8.19
C LYS A 62 2.34 11.05 -7.92
N ALA A 63 3.22 11.00 -6.91
CA ALA A 63 3.88 9.77 -6.46
C ALA A 63 2.87 8.61 -6.24
N LEU A 64 1.69 8.93 -5.70
CA LEU A 64 0.60 7.98 -5.49
C LEU A 64 0.19 7.24 -6.77
N HIS A 65 0.12 7.91 -7.93
CA HIS A 65 -0.30 7.27 -9.18
C HIS A 65 0.73 6.25 -9.68
N TYR A 66 2.01 6.57 -9.54
CA TYR A 66 3.10 5.62 -9.84
C TYR A 66 3.08 4.41 -8.91
N TYR A 67 2.75 4.63 -7.64
CA TYR A 67 2.59 3.56 -6.66
C TYR A 67 1.35 2.71 -6.97
N ALA A 68 0.24 3.32 -7.37
CA ALA A 68 -0.98 2.62 -7.75
C ALA A 68 -0.74 1.61 -8.87
N ARG A 69 0.04 1.97 -9.89
CA ARG A 69 0.46 1.03 -10.93
C ARG A 69 1.20 -0.19 -10.37
N ARG A 70 1.98 -0.04 -9.29
CA ARG A 70 2.73 -1.13 -8.66
C ARG A 70 1.86 -1.97 -7.73
N PHE A 71 1.12 -1.36 -6.82
CA PHE A 71 0.31 -2.10 -5.84
C PHE A 71 -1.01 -2.64 -6.42
N PHE A 72 -1.44 -2.19 -7.61
CA PHE A 72 -2.50 -2.82 -8.40
C PHE A 72 -1.98 -3.68 -9.56
N ALA A 73 -0.69 -4.03 -9.55
CA ALA A 73 -0.17 -5.00 -10.52
C ALA A 73 -0.95 -6.33 -10.43
N PRO A 74 -1.20 -7.02 -11.56
CA PRO A 74 -1.98 -8.25 -11.57
C PRO A 74 -1.39 -9.34 -10.65
N VAL A 75 -0.06 -9.40 -10.55
CA VAL A 75 0.65 -10.23 -9.58
C VAL A 75 1.50 -9.31 -8.70
N LEU A 76 1.38 -9.46 -7.38
CA LEU A 76 2.06 -8.62 -6.41
C LEU A 76 2.64 -9.46 -5.28
N ILE A 77 3.91 -9.23 -4.98
CA ILE A 77 4.56 -9.67 -3.74
C ILE A 77 4.44 -8.52 -2.75
N SER A 78 3.81 -8.79 -1.61
CA SER A 78 3.61 -7.81 -0.55
C SER A 78 4.32 -8.26 0.72
N CYS A 79 4.87 -7.30 1.45
CA CYS A 79 5.57 -7.52 2.72
C CYS A 79 4.66 -7.05 3.85
N ARG A 80 4.40 -7.92 4.84
CA ARG A 80 3.75 -7.54 6.09
C ARG A 80 4.76 -7.68 7.22
N GLU A 81 5.18 -6.55 7.74
CA GLU A 81 6.00 -6.47 8.94
C GLU A 81 5.10 -6.57 10.16
N GLU A 82 5.54 -7.34 11.15
CA GLU A 82 4.94 -7.37 12.48
C GLU A 82 5.87 -6.67 13.45
N GLY A 83 5.37 -5.56 14.00
CA GLY A 83 6.04 -4.78 15.02
C GLY A 83 5.07 -4.38 16.13
N LEU A 84 5.46 -3.36 16.89
CA LEU A 84 4.73 -2.92 18.09
C LEU A 84 3.25 -2.64 17.78
N LEU A 85 3.00 -1.76 16.81
CA LEU A 85 1.65 -1.34 16.40
C LEU A 85 0.79 -2.45 15.79
N THR A 86 1.40 -3.57 15.37
CA THR A 86 0.69 -4.71 14.78
C THR A 86 0.35 -5.79 15.81
N GLN A 87 1.18 -5.90 16.86
CA GLN A 87 1.02 -6.90 17.90
C GLN A 87 0.19 -6.38 19.07
N GLU A 88 0.34 -5.10 19.44
CA GLU A 88 -0.37 -4.55 20.58
C GLU A 88 -0.62 -3.04 20.41
N ASN A 89 -1.84 -2.58 20.71
CA ASN A 89 -2.24 -1.17 20.62
C ASN A 89 -2.51 -0.54 22.00
N ASN A 90 -2.26 -1.28 23.09
CA ASN A 90 -2.54 -0.82 24.44
C ASN A 90 -1.40 0.06 24.98
N ILE A 91 -1.66 1.35 25.06
CA ILE A 91 -0.72 2.38 25.54
C ILE A 91 -0.37 2.28 27.03
N ASN A 92 -1.17 1.54 27.82
CA ASN A 92 -1.04 1.48 29.28
C ASN A 92 -0.27 0.24 29.77
N GLN A 93 0.30 -0.55 28.87
CA GLN A 93 0.86 -1.86 29.21
C GLN A 93 2.37 -1.79 29.50
N GLN A 94 2.82 -2.63 30.43
CA GLN A 94 4.23 -2.74 30.83
C GLN A 94 5.08 -3.37 29.72
N ALA A 95 6.39 -3.15 29.76
CA ALA A 95 7.32 -3.63 28.73
C ALA A 95 7.21 -5.16 28.53
N PHE A 96 6.99 -5.58 27.28
CA PHE A 96 6.90 -6.98 26.87
C PHE A 96 7.94 -7.29 25.78
N PRO A 97 8.35 -8.56 25.60
CA PRO A 97 9.26 -8.92 24.52
C PRO A 97 8.58 -8.76 23.15
N LEU A 98 9.06 -7.80 22.35
CA LEU A 98 8.56 -7.55 20.99
C LEU A 98 9.14 -8.57 20.00
N LYS A 99 8.29 -9.44 19.43
CA LYS A 99 8.71 -10.40 18.41
C LYS A 99 8.63 -9.78 17.02
N LYS A 100 9.72 -9.18 16.54
CA LYS A 100 9.75 -8.66 15.16
C LYS A 100 9.69 -9.81 14.16
N SER A 101 8.72 -9.79 13.24
CA SER A 101 8.56 -10.82 12.22
C SER A 101 8.19 -10.18 10.88
N ILE A 102 8.49 -10.88 9.77
CA ILE A 102 8.13 -10.43 8.43
C ILE A 102 7.44 -11.59 7.72
N ARG A 103 6.29 -11.30 7.10
CA ARG A 103 5.55 -12.26 6.28
C ARG A 103 5.44 -11.74 4.85
N PHE A 104 5.97 -12.51 3.91
CA PHE A 104 5.77 -12.26 2.49
C PHE A 104 4.49 -12.95 2.01
N ASN A 105 3.67 -12.25 1.24
CA ASN A 105 2.49 -12.80 0.60
C ASN A 105 2.50 -12.48 -0.89
N VAL A 106 2.36 -13.51 -1.71
CA VAL A 106 2.15 -13.36 -3.15
C VAL A 106 0.66 -13.41 -3.45
N SER A 107 0.16 -12.39 -4.14
CA SER A 107 -1.24 -12.28 -4.57
C SER A 107 -1.31 -12.28 -6.09
N ASN A 108 -2.25 -13.06 -6.64
CA ASN A 108 -2.53 -13.12 -8.07
C ASN A 108 -4.01 -12.75 -8.29
N GLU A 109 -4.26 -11.58 -8.89
CA GLU A 109 -5.60 -11.08 -9.23
C GLU A 109 -6.00 -11.42 -10.67
N THR A 110 -5.20 -12.21 -11.38
CA THR A 110 -5.62 -12.79 -12.66
C THR A 110 -6.42 -14.06 -12.43
N ARG A 111 -7.26 -14.41 -13.42
CA ARG A 111 -8.05 -15.66 -13.41
C ARG A 111 -7.21 -16.89 -13.71
N GLU A 112 -5.98 -16.71 -14.19
CA GLU A 112 -5.08 -17.76 -14.65
C GLU A 112 -3.91 -17.93 -13.67
N GLU A 113 -3.37 -19.14 -13.57
CA GLU A 113 -2.13 -19.37 -12.84
C GLU A 113 -0.95 -18.78 -13.61
N LYS A 114 -0.02 -18.15 -12.87
CA LYS A 114 1.20 -17.60 -13.44
C LYS A 114 2.42 -18.28 -12.84
N SER A 115 3.21 -18.90 -13.71
CA SER A 115 4.56 -19.38 -13.37
C SER A 115 5.53 -18.19 -13.42
N LEU A 116 6.16 -17.87 -12.29
CA LEU A 116 7.25 -16.90 -12.24
C LEU A 116 8.58 -17.67 -12.18
N LYS A 117 9.64 -17.10 -12.75
CA LYS A 117 11.01 -17.65 -12.62
C LYS A 117 11.42 -17.61 -11.14
N GLY A 118 11.11 -18.68 -10.40
CA GLY A 118 11.29 -18.79 -8.95
C GLY A 118 10.21 -19.58 -8.20
N GLY A 119 9.09 -19.93 -8.85
CA GLY A 119 8.02 -20.78 -8.28
C GLY A 119 6.65 -20.55 -8.92
N LEU A 120 5.74 -21.52 -8.78
CA LEU A 120 4.34 -21.35 -9.18
C LEU A 120 3.59 -20.46 -8.18
N VAL A 121 2.89 -19.45 -8.68
CA VAL A 121 1.94 -18.66 -7.88
C VAL A 121 0.53 -19.05 -8.34
N SER A 122 -0.07 -19.98 -7.59
CA SER A 122 -1.43 -20.42 -7.84
C SER A 122 -2.40 -19.23 -7.68
N ALA A 123 -3.30 -19.06 -8.64
CA ALA A 123 -4.47 -18.23 -8.44
C ALA A 123 -5.29 -18.91 -7.36
N LYS A 124 -5.27 -18.39 -6.12
CA LYS A 124 -6.09 -18.95 -5.04
C LYS A 124 -7.56 -18.91 -5.47
N SER A 125 -8.04 -20.05 -5.96
CA SER A 125 -9.44 -20.34 -6.20
C SER A 125 -10.13 -20.29 -4.85
N LEU A 126 -11.13 -19.43 -4.73
CA LEU A 126 -12.08 -19.49 -3.63
C LEU A 126 -12.73 -20.89 -3.68
N ARG A 127 -12.37 -21.74 -2.73
CA ARG A 127 -13.15 -22.90 -2.30
C ARG A 127 -13.35 -22.75 -0.80
#